data_AF-A0A2G9T8C4-F1
#
_entry.id   AF-A0A2G9T8C4-F1
#
_cell.length_a   1.000
_cell.length_b   1.000
_cell.length_c   1.000
_cell.angle_alpha   90.00
_cell.angle_beta   90.00
_cell.angle_gamma   90.00
#
_symmetry.space_group_name_H-M   'P 1'
#
loop_
_entity.id
_entity.type
_entity.pdbx_description
1 polymer ?
#
loop_
_entity_poly.entity_id
_entity_poly.type
_entity_poly.pdbx_seq_one_letter_code
_entity_poly.pdbx_strand_id
1 'polypeptide(L)' 'MAKPFAAQGSGSYAAISILERDFKQDMTEEECTALVQRALQAGMHGDNASGNSLNIVVMRPGKTEFKQRNSEHYYD' A
#
# COMPACT_ATOMS: atom_id res chain seq x y z
N MET A 1 -11.93 9.34 -16.52
CA MET A 1 -10.48 9.10 -16.53
C MET A 1 -10.16 8.06 -15.47
N ALA A 2 -9.53 6.95 -15.82
CA ALA A 2 -9.07 5.98 -14.83
C ALA A 2 -7.79 6.51 -14.14
N LYS A 3 -7.72 6.44 -12.82
CA LYS A 3 -6.51 6.78 -12.07
C LYS A 3 -5.63 5.53 -11.92
N PRO A 4 -4.29 5.65 -12.02
CA PRO A 4 -3.38 4.51 -11.86
C PRO A 4 -3.37 3.94 -10.44
N PHE A 5 -3.72 4.75 -9.44
CA PHE A 5 -3.83 4.35 -8.04
C PHE A 5 -4.92 5.15 -7.33
N ALA A 6 -5.35 4.65 -6.18
CA ALA A 6 -6.25 5.33 -5.27
C ALA A 6 -5.97 4.88 -3.84
N ALA A 7 -6.21 5.77 -2.87
CA ALA A 7 -6.27 5.42 -1.45
C ALA A 7 -7.49 6.10 -0.82
N GLN A 8 -8.10 5.42 0.15
CA GLN A 8 -9.28 5.90 0.87
C GLN A 8 -9.16 5.60 2.37
N GLY A 9 -10.05 6.17 3.18
CA GLY A 9 -10.01 6.08 4.65
C GLY A 9 -9.36 7.31 5.32
N SER A 10 -9.27 7.28 6.64
CA SER A 10 -8.74 8.37 7.48
C SER A 10 -7.25 8.64 7.23
N GLY A 11 -6.43 7.60 7.06
CA GLY A 11 -5.02 7.70 6.71
C GLY A 11 -4.72 8.01 5.23
N SER A 12 -5.73 8.28 4.40
CA SER A 12 -5.57 8.36 2.94
C SER A 12 -4.65 9.48 2.47
N TYR A 13 -4.59 10.63 3.15
CA TYR A 13 -3.71 11.74 2.75
C TYR A 13 -2.23 11.37 2.82
N ALA A 14 -1.82 10.66 3.88
CA ALA A 14 -0.44 10.18 4.02
C ALA A 14 -0.14 9.09 2.96
N ALA A 15 -1.08 8.18 2.73
CA ALA A 15 -0.93 7.15 1.69
C ALA A 15 -0.79 7.74 0.28
N ILE A 16 -1.66 8.71 -0.08
CA ILE A 16 -1.61 9.40 -1.37
C ILE A 16 -0.27 10.13 -1.54
N SER A 17 0.24 10.76 -0.49
CA SER A 17 1.53 11.47 -0.55
C SER A 17 2.69 10.53 -0.94
N ILE A 18 2.68 9.29 -0.45
CA ILE A 18 3.67 8.27 -0.84
C ILE A 18 3.44 7.79 -2.27
N LEU A 19 2.18 7.54 -2.65
CA LEU A 19 1.83 7.07 -4.00
C LEU A 19 2.21 8.10 -5.07
N GLU A 20 1.88 9.38 -4.89
CA GLU A 20 2.21 10.46 -5.83
C GLU A 20 3.73 10.65 -5.99
N ARG A 21 4.49 10.51 -4.89
CA ARG A 21 5.94 10.70 -4.92
C ARG A 21 6.69 9.55 -5.59
N ASP A 22 6.28 8.31 -5.32
CA ASP A 22 7.09 7.12 -5.60
C ASP A 22 6.52 6.23 -6.72
N PHE A 23 5.28 6.45 -7.19
CA PHE A 23 4.71 5.70 -8.31
C PHE A 23 5.48 5.93 -9.61
N LYS A 24 5.68 4.84 -10.36
CA LYS A 24 6.25 4.86 -11.71
C LYS A 24 5.43 3.93 -12.60
N GLN A 25 5.38 4.23 -13.89
CA GLN A 25 4.81 3.29 -14.85
C GLN A 25 5.69 2.04 -14.95
N ASP A 26 5.08 0.91 -15.30
CA ASP A 26 5.76 -0.37 -15.57
C ASP A 26 6.61 -0.93 -14.40
N MET A 27 6.21 -0.64 -13.16
CA MET A 27 6.81 -1.24 -11.96
C MET A 27 6.61 -2.76 -11.92
N THR A 28 7.59 -3.49 -11.38
CA THR A 28 7.41 -4.92 -11.12
C THR A 28 6.38 -5.14 -10.00
N GLU A 29 5.92 -6.38 -9.85
CA GLU A 29 5.02 -6.73 -8.75
C GLU A 29 5.64 -6.46 -7.38
N GLU A 30 6.93 -6.77 -7.23
CA GLU A 30 7.68 -6.56 -5.99
C GLU A 30 7.76 -5.07 -5.66
N GLU A 31 8.06 -4.24 -6.66
CA GLU A 31 8.09 -2.78 -6.51
C GLU A 31 6.71 -2.21 -6.18
N CYS A 32 5.66 -2.65 -6.87
CA CYS A 32 4.27 -2.27 -6.58
C CYS A 32 3.87 -2.66 -5.16
N THR A 33 4.19 -3.90 -4.77
CA THR A 33 3.87 -4.43 -3.43
C THR A 33 4.59 -3.61 -2.35
N ALA A 34 5.88 -3.31 -2.54
CA ALA A 34 6.65 -2.50 -1.63
C ALA A 34 6.12 -1.05 -1.54
N LEU A 35 5.70 -0.45 -2.65
CA LEU A 35 5.08 0.87 -2.68
C LEU A 35 3.77 0.90 -1.88
N VAL A 36 2.86 -0.04 -2.13
CA VAL A 36 1.56 -0.13 -1.44
C VAL A 36 1.76 -0.37 0.06
N GLN A 37 2.72 -1.21 0.46
CA GLN A 37 3.09 -1.40 1.87
C GLN A 37 3.49 -0.08 2.53
N ARG A 38 4.44 0.65 1.94
CA ARG A 38 4.91 1.94 2.48
C ARG A 38 3.79 2.97 2.55
N ALA A 39 2.93 3.04 1.54
CA ALA A 39 1.79 3.96 1.52
C ALA A 39 0.79 3.66 2.64
N LEU A 40 0.42 2.38 2.82
CA LEU A 40 -0.51 1.97 3.86
C LEU A 40 0.07 2.22 5.26
N GLN A 41 1.34 1.90 5.47
CA GLN A 41 2.04 2.15 6.73
C GLN A 41 2.10 3.64 7.08
N ALA A 42 2.35 4.52 6.10
CA ALA A 42 2.30 5.96 6.30
C ALA A 42 0.89 6.42 6.73
N GLY A 43 -0.15 5.85 6.12
CA GLY A 43 -1.54 6.06 6.52
C GLY A 43 -1.82 5.60 7.96
N MET A 44 -1.36 4.40 8.32
CA MET A 44 -1.54 3.82 9.66
C MET A 44 -0.84 4.64 10.74
N HIS A 45 0.39 5.09 10.50
CA HIS A 45 1.13 5.89 11.47
C HIS A 45 0.55 7.30 11.66
N GLY A 46 -0.07 7.85 10.61
CA GLY A 46 -0.75 9.15 10.67
C GLY A 46 -2.15 9.11 11.28
N ASP A 47 -2.68 7.93 11.61
CA ASP A 47 -4.05 7.74 12.07
C ASP A 47 -4.15 6.72 13.22
N ASN A 48 -4.35 7.21 14.44
CA ASN A 48 -4.47 6.39 15.65
C ASN A 48 -5.66 5.42 15.64
N ALA A 49 -6.62 5.58 14.72
CA ALA A 49 -7.74 4.63 14.56
C ALA A 49 -7.41 3.46 13.61
N SER A 50 -6.27 3.51 12.92
CA SER A 50 -5.80 2.45 12.03
C SER A 50 -5.00 1.39 12.80
N GLY A 51 -5.27 0.10 12.54
CA GLY A 51 -4.53 -1.02 13.15
C GLY A 51 -3.14 -1.24 12.52
N ASN A 52 -2.32 -2.11 13.12
CA ASN A 52 -0.93 -2.38 12.70
C ASN A 52 -0.76 -3.61 11.77
N SER A 53 -1.83 -4.25 11.34
CA SER A 53 -1.77 -5.37 10.39
C SER A 53 -2.07 -4.89 8.98
N LEU A 54 -1.41 -5.48 7.98
CA LEU A 54 -1.69 -5.21 6.58
C LEU A 54 -2.01 -6.49 5.80
N ASN A 55 -2.94 -6.37 4.87
CA ASN A 55 -3.29 -7.40 3.91
C ASN A 55 -3.06 -6.86 2.50
N ILE A 56 -2.43 -7.64 1.65
CA ILE A 56 -2.19 -7.32 0.26
C ILE A 56 -2.84 -8.39 -0.59
N VAL A 57 -3.54 -7.95 -1.63
CA VAL A 57 -4.10 -8.84 -2.63
C VAL A 57 -3.49 -8.47 -3.97
N VAL A 58 -2.80 -9.42 -4.60
CA VAL A 58 -2.25 -9.26 -5.94
C VAL A 58 -3.19 -9.96 -6.92
N MET A 59 -3.73 -9.20 -7.87
CA MET A 59 -4.67 -9.68 -8.88
C MET A 59 -4.03 -9.62 -10.27
N ARG A 60 -4.07 -10.74 -10.99
CA ARG A 60 -3.61 -10.90 -12.38
C ARG A 60 -4.71 -11.60 -13.18
N PRO A 61 -4.71 -11.54 -14.53
CA PRO A 61 -5.65 -12.34 -15.32
C PRO A 61 -5.59 -13.82 -14.91
N GLY A 62 -6.71 -14.35 -14.40
CA GLY A 62 -6.84 -15.75 -13.97
C GLY A 62 -6.15 -16.13 -12.65
N LYS A 63 -5.52 -15.20 -11.92
CA LYS A 63 -4.83 -15.51 -10.65
C LYS A 63 -5.02 -14.41 -9.60
N THR A 64 -5.45 -14.80 -8.40
CA THR A 64 -5.55 -13.92 -7.23
C THR A 64 -4.73 -14.51 -6.09
N GLU A 65 -3.87 -13.70 -5.47
CA GLU A 65 -3.02 -14.11 -4.34
C GLU A 65 -3.21 -13.18 -3.15
N PHE A 66 -3.48 -13.77 -1.98
CA PHE A 66 -3.61 -13.07 -0.70
C PHE A 66 -2.29 -13.20 0.07
N LYS A 67 -1.72 -12.05 0.47
CA LYS A 67 -0.49 -11.96 1.25
C LYS A 67 -0.81 -11.18 2.54
N GLN A 68 -0.82 -11.84 3.69
CA GLN A 68 -0.99 -11.19 5.00
C GLN A 68 0.39 -10.90 5.61
N ARG A 69 0.59 -9.71 6.17
CA ARG A 69 1.84 -9.34 6.86
C ARG A 69 1.54 -8.53 8.11
N ASN A 70 2.22 -8.85 9.21
CA ASN A 70 2.28 -7.97 10.37
C ASN A 70 3.34 -6.89 10.10
N SER A 71 3.04 -5.62 10.40
CA SER A 71 3.97 -4.51 10.12
C SER A 71 5.15 -4.42 11.10
N GLU A 72 5.24 -5.32 12.08
CA GLU A 72 6.16 -5.25 13.23
C GLU A 72 7.66 -5.29 12.89
N HIS A 73 8.06 -5.57 11.65
CA HIS A 73 9.46 -5.83 11.26
C HIS A 73 10.07 -4.78 10.30
N TYR A 74 9.75 -3.50 10.43
CA TYR A 74 10.35 -2.44 9.58
C TYR A 74 11.33 -1.50 10.33
N TYR A 75 11.57 -1.73 11.62
CA TYR A 75 12.53 -0.96 12.43
C TYR A 75 13.79 -1.74 12.82
N ASP A 76 14.11 -2.83 12.11
CA ASP A 76 15.44 -3.48 12.15
C ASP A 76 16.30 -3.01 10.96
#